data_AF-A0A8E0ID43-F1
#
_entry.id   AF-A0A8E0ID43-F1
#
_cell.length_a   1.000
_cell.length_b   1.000
_cell.length_c   1.000
_cell.angle_alpha   90.00
_cell.angle_beta   90.00
_cell.angle_gamma   90.00
#
_symmetry.space_group_name_H-M   'P 1'
#
loop_
_entity.id
_entity.type
_entity.pdbx_description
1 polymer ?
#
loop_
_entity_poly.entity_id
_entity_poly.type
_entity_poly.pdbx_seq_one_letter_code
_entity_poly.pdbx_strand_id
1 'polypeptide(L)'
;LNASELAKLAGTITITPAEGAVNLSDTSFVYDGKTKASQAQGLTANVTVGNETVPVTLTPADFVVANDGVNVGSYQYTLTDAGIAKLQQAVGSNYQLTVSELAKLTGNINITPATTTADSNDGSFMYDGQTKASQAQGLTAEVKLGDDTTSIKLDASDIVVADDGVNVGSYHYRLSTDAITKLQQVAGPNYQLKADDLAALMGIITITPAEGTATVNDTTFVYDGRTKASEASGLNGVVYL
;
A
#
# COMPACT_ATOMS: atom_id res chain seq x y z
N LEU A 1 -50.93 29.83 65.50
CA LEU A 1 -50.86 29.08 64.24
C LEU A 1 -52.25 28.57 63.90
N ASN A 2 -52.91 29.22 62.95
CA ASN A 2 -54.20 28.76 62.44
C ASN A 2 -54.01 27.75 61.30
N ALA A 3 -55.07 27.01 60.93
CA ALA A 3 -54.99 25.94 59.93
C ALA A 3 -54.47 26.44 58.56
N SER A 4 -54.73 27.70 58.24
CA SER A 4 -54.26 28.39 57.03
C SER A 4 -52.76 28.73 57.04
N GLU A 5 -52.13 28.85 58.21
CA GLU A 5 -50.68 29.01 58.35
C GLU A 5 -49.95 27.66 58.31
N LEU A 6 -50.54 26.61 58.88
CA LEU A 6 -49.99 25.25 58.84
C LEU A 6 -50.02 24.65 57.42
N ALA A 7 -51.05 24.96 56.63
CA ALA A 7 -51.16 24.54 55.23
C ALA A 7 -50.12 25.18 54.29
N LYS A 8 -49.35 26.17 54.77
CA LYS A 8 -48.24 26.80 54.02
C LYS A 8 -46.88 26.15 54.30
N LEU A 9 -46.77 25.25 55.28
CA LEU A 9 -45.55 24.48 55.48
C LEU A 9 -45.43 23.40 54.40
N ALA A 10 -44.82 23.77 53.28
CA ALA A 10 -44.34 22.82 52.29
C ALA A 10 -42.85 22.54 52.55
N GLY A 11 -42.50 21.26 52.66
CA GLY A 11 -41.12 20.79 52.64
C GLY A 11 -40.79 20.21 51.28
N THR A 12 -39.61 20.53 50.74
CA THR A 12 -39.09 19.91 49.52
C THR A 12 -38.00 18.91 49.86
N ILE A 13 -38.05 17.72 49.28
CA ILE A 13 -36.94 16.76 49.30
C ILE A 13 -36.30 16.80 47.91
N THR A 14 -35.00 17.08 47.87
CA THR A 14 -34.21 17.07 46.64
C THR A 14 -33.32 15.84 46.64
N ILE A 15 -33.41 15.04 45.59
CA ILE A 15 -32.48 13.94 45.33
C ILE A 15 -31.51 14.42 44.26
N THR A 16 -30.22 14.44 44.59
CA THR A 16 -29.16 14.80 43.64
C THR A 16 -28.83 13.60 42.74
N PRO A 17 -28.78 13.78 41.40
CA PRO A 17 -28.33 12.74 40.48
C PRO A 17 -26.92 12.23 40.83
N ALA A 18 -26.65 10.94 40.59
CA ALA A 18 -25.33 10.35 40.78
C ALA A 18 -24.39 10.66 39.61
N GLU A 19 -23.09 10.71 39.84
CA GLU A 19 -22.12 10.92 38.75
C GLU A 19 -21.94 9.67 37.88
N GLY A 20 -21.74 9.88 36.58
CA GLY A 20 -21.33 8.85 35.62
C GLY A 20 -19.98 9.18 34.97
N ALA A 21 -19.37 8.18 34.35
CA ALA A 21 -18.10 8.31 33.63
C ALA A 21 -18.25 7.88 32.16
N VAL A 22 -17.41 8.42 31.28
CA VAL A 22 -17.42 8.10 29.85
C VAL A 22 -16.01 7.85 29.36
N ASN A 23 -15.83 6.81 28.55
CA ASN A 23 -14.62 6.58 27.76
C ASN A 23 -14.99 6.44 26.29
N LEU A 24 -14.22 7.09 25.41
CA LEU A 24 -14.38 6.97 23.96
C LEU A 24 -13.66 5.72 23.43
N SER A 25 -14.25 5.03 22.47
CA SER A 25 -13.62 3.88 21.80
C SER A 25 -12.61 4.33 20.75
N ASP A 26 -11.61 3.51 20.49
CA ASP A 26 -10.78 3.65 19.29
C ASP A 26 -11.28 2.72 18.18
N THR A 27 -10.98 3.08 16.93
CA THR A 27 -11.26 2.23 15.76
C THR A 27 -10.14 2.31 14.74
N SER A 28 -10.15 1.39 13.77
CA SER A 28 -9.22 1.41 12.66
C SER A 28 -9.82 0.84 11.38
N PHE A 29 -9.39 1.35 10.24
CA PHE A 29 -9.69 0.76 8.94
C PHE A 29 -8.49 0.89 7.99
N VAL A 30 -8.47 0.05 6.95
CA VAL A 30 -7.40 0.05 5.94
C VAL A 30 -7.67 1.15 4.92
N TYR A 31 -6.63 1.87 4.52
CA TYR A 31 -6.66 2.88 3.48
C TYR A 31 -7.33 2.37 2.20
N ASP A 32 -8.34 3.08 1.71
CA ASP A 32 -9.11 2.75 0.51
C ASP A 32 -9.09 3.88 -0.55
N GLY A 33 -8.34 4.94 -0.28
CA GLY A 33 -8.24 6.15 -1.10
C GLY A 33 -9.48 7.04 -1.12
N LYS A 34 -10.51 6.75 -0.31
CA LYS A 34 -11.83 7.40 -0.42
C LYS A 34 -12.40 7.83 0.92
N THR A 35 -12.34 6.97 1.93
CA THR A 35 -13.00 7.16 3.22
C THR A 35 -12.19 8.08 4.12
N LYS A 36 -12.81 9.16 4.59
CA LYS A 36 -12.19 10.03 5.59
C LYS A 36 -12.27 9.42 6.98
N ALA A 37 -11.34 9.80 7.86
CA ALA A 37 -11.38 9.41 9.27
C ALA A 37 -12.74 9.76 9.93
N SER A 38 -13.33 10.93 9.63
CA SER A 38 -14.67 11.32 10.13
C SER A 38 -15.83 10.43 9.70
N GLN A 39 -15.62 9.57 8.71
CA GLN A 39 -16.61 8.60 8.22
C GLN A 39 -16.42 7.20 8.80
N ALA A 40 -15.45 7.03 9.72
CA ALA A 40 -15.20 5.77 10.40
C ALA A 40 -16.47 5.24 11.08
N GLN A 41 -16.65 3.92 10.99
CA GLN A 41 -17.81 3.22 11.54
C GLN A 41 -17.43 2.52 12.85
N GLY A 42 -18.45 2.21 13.66
CA GLY A 42 -18.29 1.42 14.87
C GLY A 42 -17.76 2.16 16.09
N LEU A 43 -17.68 3.50 16.04
CA LEU A 43 -17.33 4.30 17.22
C LEU A 43 -18.43 4.26 18.29
N THR A 44 -18.01 4.12 19.54
CA THR A 44 -18.88 4.17 20.71
C THR A 44 -18.31 5.05 21.81
N ALA A 45 -19.19 5.60 22.63
CA ALA A 45 -18.86 6.12 23.95
C ALA A 45 -19.35 5.12 24.99
N ASN A 46 -18.44 4.54 25.76
CA ASN A 46 -18.76 3.61 26.83
C ASN A 46 -19.09 4.40 28.10
N VAL A 47 -20.38 4.43 28.43
CA VAL A 47 -20.90 5.20 29.56
C VAL A 47 -21.08 4.29 30.77
N THR A 48 -20.42 4.62 31.86
CA THR A 48 -20.48 3.88 33.12
C THR A 48 -21.33 4.65 34.14
N VAL A 49 -22.39 4.00 34.63
CA VAL A 49 -23.30 4.52 35.66
C VAL A 49 -23.53 3.45 36.72
N GLY A 50 -23.30 3.78 38.00
CA GLY A 50 -23.28 2.77 39.06
C GLY A 50 -22.25 1.67 38.76
N ASN A 51 -22.70 0.42 38.62
CA ASN A 51 -21.84 -0.73 38.32
C ASN A 51 -21.99 -1.24 36.87
N GLU A 52 -22.72 -0.52 36.03
CA GLU A 52 -22.99 -0.93 34.64
C GLU A 52 -22.25 -0.02 33.67
N THR A 53 -21.78 -0.60 32.55
CA THR A 53 -21.20 0.13 31.43
C THR A 53 -21.96 -0.20 30.17
N VAL A 54 -22.49 0.82 29.50
CA VAL A 54 -23.33 0.68 28.31
C VAL A 54 -22.67 1.44 27.15
N PRO A 55 -22.43 0.79 26.01
CA PRO A 55 -21.91 1.46 24.82
C PRO A 55 -23.01 2.27 24.13
N VAL A 56 -22.74 3.54 23.87
CA VAL A 56 -23.58 4.43 23.06
C VAL A 56 -22.91 4.62 21.71
N THR A 57 -23.56 4.18 20.63
CA THR A 57 -23.04 4.35 19.26
C THR A 57 -22.94 5.82 18.88
N LEU A 58 -21.80 6.23 18.35
CA LEU A 58 -21.54 7.56 17.82
C LEU A 58 -21.72 7.55 16.29
N THR A 59 -22.32 8.62 15.79
CA THR A 59 -22.48 8.91 14.36
C THR A 59 -21.63 10.12 13.99
N PRO A 60 -21.38 10.41 12.70
CA PRO A 60 -20.52 11.53 12.29
C PRO A 60 -20.97 12.92 12.80
N ALA A 61 -22.23 13.10 13.23
CA ALA A 61 -22.70 14.35 13.85
C ALA A 61 -22.31 14.47 15.35
N ASP A 62 -22.00 13.35 16.00
CA ASP A 62 -21.74 13.26 17.44
C ASP A 62 -20.27 13.60 17.79
N PHE A 63 -19.39 13.71 16.80
CA PHE A 63 -17.97 13.99 16.99
C PHE A 63 -17.37 14.83 15.87
N VAL A 64 -16.21 15.42 16.14
CA VAL A 64 -15.37 16.09 15.15
C VAL A 64 -13.97 15.49 15.19
N VAL A 65 -13.36 15.36 14.01
CA VAL A 65 -12.03 14.80 13.84
C VAL A 65 -11.04 15.92 13.54
N ALA A 66 -9.97 16.01 14.31
CA ALA A 66 -8.89 16.95 14.07
C ALA A 66 -8.06 16.50 12.85
N ASN A 67 -7.71 17.45 11.98
CA ASN A 67 -6.96 17.19 10.74
C ASN A 67 -7.60 16.11 9.86
N ASP A 68 -8.93 16.06 9.79
CA ASP A 68 -9.67 15.02 9.06
C ASP A 68 -9.16 14.83 7.61
N GLY A 69 -9.01 13.57 7.21
CA GLY A 69 -8.41 13.22 5.93
C GLY A 69 -8.57 11.75 5.59
N VAL A 70 -8.12 11.39 4.39
CA VAL A 70 -8.19 10.03 3.84
C VAL A 70 -6.89 9.25 3.99
N ASN A 71 -5.77 9.92 4.26
CA ASN A 71 -4.46 9.31 4.25
C ASN A 71 -4.22 8.42 5.48
N VAL A 72 -3.23 7.55 5.38
CA VAL A 72 -2.74 6.79 6.53
C VAL A 72 -2.32 7.74 7.65
N GLY A 73 -2.73 7.40 8.87
CA GLY A 73 -2.45 8.22 10.03
C GLY A 73 -3.31 7.86 11.23
N SER A 74 -3.04 8.58 12.32
CA SER A 74 -3.78 8.53 13.56
C SER A 74 -4.53 9.85 13.72
N TYR A 75 -5.84 9.79 13.75
CA TYR A 75 -6.73 10.94 13.80
C TYR A 75 -7.46 10.97 15.14
N GLN A 76 -7.26 12.06 15.88
CA GLN A 76 -7.95 12.25 17.15
C GLN A 76 -9.35 12.83 16.89
N TYR A 77 -10.34 12.33 17.61
CA TYR A 77 -11.69 12.88 17.60
C TYR A 77 -12.16 13.27 19.01
N THR A 78 -13.03 14.28 19.06
CA THR A 78 -13.67 14.78 20.28
C THR A 78 -15.18 14.85 20.07
N LEU A 79 -15.95 14.85 21.15
CA LEU A 79 -17.41 14.96 21.07
C LEU A 79 -17.84 16.37 20.63
N THR A 80 -18.89 16.44 19.81
CA THR A 80 -19.63 17.69 19.58
C THR A 80 -20.60 17.94 20.73
N ASP A 81 -21.19 19.13 20.77
CA ASP A 81 -22.32 19.42 21.66
C ASP A 81 -23.48 18.44 21.45
N ALA A 82 -23.72 18.02 20.20
CA ALA A 82 -24.73 17.02 19.87
C ALA A 82 -24.39 15.64 20.46
N GLY A 83 -23.13 15.20 20.34
CA GLY A 83 -22.64 13.98 20.97
C GLY A 83 -22.76 14.02 22.49
N ILE A 84 -22.35 15.12 23.12
CA ILE A 84 -22.49 15.32 24.57
C ILE A 84 -23.97 15.23 24.99
N ALA A 85 -24.86 15.92 24.29
CA ALA A 85 -26.30 15.89 24.57
C ALA A 85 -26.90 14.49 24.39
N LYS A 86 -26.40 13.71 23.42
CA LYS A 86 -26.80 12.32 23.20
C LYS A 86 -26.40 11.42 24.37
N LEU A 87 -25.18 11.57 24.90
CA LEU A 87 -24.73 10.80 26.08
C LEU A 87 -25.55 11.15 27.33
N GLN A 88 -25.84 12.43 27.53
CA GLN A 88 -26.70 12.88 28.64
C GLN A 88 -28.12 12.31 28.54
N GLN A 89 -28.67 12.23 27.34
CA GLN A 89 -29.97 11.58 27.11
C GLN A 89 -29.92 10.07 27.39
N ALA A 90 -28.81 9.40 27.05
CA ALA A 90 -28.66 7.96 27.23
C ALA A 90 -28.67 7.53 28.71
N VAL A 91 -28.13 8.35 29.62
CA VAL A 91 -28.10 8.04 31.06
C VAL A 91 -29.37 8.45 31.82
N GLY A 92 -30.22 9.28 31.22
CA GLY A 92 -31.44 9.79 31.84
C GLY A 92 -31.19 10.74 33.01
N SER A 93 -32.25 11.11 33.74
CA SER A 93 -32.20 12.14 34.79
C SER A 93 -31.60 11.68 36.12
N ASN A 94 -31.41 10.38 36.31
CA ASN A 94 -30.88 9.82 37.57
C ASN A 94 -29.36 9.96 37.68
N TYR A 95 -28.69 10.24 36.57
CA TYR A 95 -27.25 10.40 36.49
C TYR A 95 -26.88 11.73 35.85
N GLN A 96 -25.71 12.25 36.24
CA GLN A 96 -25.15 13.46 35.66
C GLN A 96 -23.79 13.15 35.03
N LEU A 97 -23.61 13.61 33.79
CA LEU A 97 -22.32 13.64 33.12
C LEU A 97 -21.84 15.08 33.04
N THR A 98 -20.63 15.35 33.56
CA THR A 98 -20.05 16.68 33.60
C THR A 98 -19.57 17.11 32.21
N VAL A 99 -20.24 18.11 31.62
CA VAL A 99 -19.97 18.60 30.25
C VAL A 99 -18.50 18.97 30.05
N SER A 100 -17.89 19.65 31.02
CA SER A 100 -16.48 20.06 30.92
C SER A 100 -15.50 18.89 30.92
N GLU A 101 -15.87 17.75 31.51
CA GLU A 101 -15.04 16.53 31.45
C GLU A 101 -15.26 15.79 30.14
N LEU A 102 -16.51 15.71 29.66
CA LEU A 102 -16.82 15.12 28.36
C LEU A 102 -16.13 15.86 27.20
N ALA A 103 -16.07 17.19 27.26
CA ALA A 103 -15.41 18.02 26.25
C ALA A 103 -13.88 17.81 26.18
N LYS A 104 -13.27 17.19 27.20
CA LYS A 104 -11.84 16.86 27.21
C LYS A 104 -11.55 15.45 26.69
N LEU A 105 -12.59 14.62 26.53
CA LEU A 105 -12.40 13.25 26.08
C LEU A 105 -11.97 13.22 24.62
N THR A 106 -10.98 12.39 24.35
CA THR A 106 -10.45 12.13 23.02
C THR A 106 -10.50 10.64 22.75
N GLY A 107 -10.93 10.27 21.55
CA GLY A 107 -10.73 8.93 21.01
C GLY A 107 -9.88 8.99 19.74
N ASN A 108 -9.49 7.82 19.24
CA ASN A 108 -8.54 7.69 18.14
C ASN A 108 -9.10 6.85 16.98
N ILE A 109 -8.88 7.33 15.76
CA ILE A 109 -9.23 6.65 14.51
C ILE A 109 -7.92 6.42 13.75
N ASN A 110 -7.56 5.17 13.52
CA ASN A 110 -6.33 4.81 12.82
C ASN A 110 -6.63 4.34 11.39
N ILE A 111 -6.11 5.04 10.39
CA ILE A 111 -6.10 4.59 9.00
C ILE A 111 -4.79 3.86 8.76
N THR A 112 -4.83 2.55 8.50
CA THR A 112 -3.64 1.72 8.29
C THR A 112 -3.32 1.58 6.80
N PRO A 113 -2.03 1.41 6.41
CA PRO A 113 -1.67 1.25 5.00
C PRO A 113 -2.36 0.07 4.34
N ALA A 114 -2.71 0.24 3.07
CA ALA A 114 -3.13 -0.86 2.22
C ALA A 114 -1.91 -1.67 1.77
N THR A 115 -1.97 -3.00 1.87
CA THR A 115 -0.90 -3.84 1.30
C THR A 115 -0.92 -3.74 -0.22
N THR A 116 0.25 -3.60 -0.84
CA THR A 116 0.40 -3.58 -2.29
C THR A 116 1.57 -4.44 -2.76
N THR A 117 1.68 -4.60 -4.07
CA THR A 117 2.70 -5.40 -4.75
C THR A 117 3.52 -4.55 -5.70
N ALA A 118 4.74 -5.01 -5.96
CA ALA A 118 5.57 -4.55 -7.06
C ALA A 118 5.93 -5.72 -7.97
N ASP A 119 6.17 -5.44 -9.24
CA ASP A 119 6.62 -6.40 -10.23
C ASP A 119 7.76 -5.81 -11.08
N SER A 120 8.55 -6.64 -11.73
CA SER A 120 9.68 -6.24 -12.58
C SER A 120 9.55 -6.94 -13.93
N ASN A 121 9.85 -6.25 -15.02
CA ASN A 121 9.78 -6.87 -16.34
C ASN A 121 11.00 -7.74 -16.66
N ASP A 122 10.84 -8.62 -17.64
CA ASP A 122 11.99 -9.27 -18.27
C ASP A 122 12.60 -8.36 -19.35
N GLY A 123 13.91 -8.51 -19.55
CA GLY A 123 14.69 -7.81 -20.57
C GLY A 123 15.31 -8.76 -21.58
N SER A 124 15.64 -8.25 -22.76
CA SER A 124 16.36 -9.03 -23.77
C SER A 124 17.17 -8.14 -24.70
N PHE A 125 18.33 -8.61 -25.15
CA PHE A 125 19.12 -7.98 -26.20
C PHE A 125 19.94 -9.01 -26.97
N MET A 126 20.37 -8.66 -28.18
CA MET A 126 21.19 -9.52 -29.02
C MET A 126 22.66 -9.45 -28.62
N TYR A 127 23.34 -10.58 -28.65
CA TYR A 127 24.77 -10.69 -28.38
C TYR A 127 25.58 -9.75 -29.29
N ASP A 128 26.37 -8.87 -28.68
CA ASP A 128 27.24 -7.90 -29.37
C ASP A 128 28.73 -8.07 -29.01
N GLY A 129 29.04 -9.14 -28.27
CA GLY A 129 30.40 -9.46 -27.80
C GLY A 129 30.91 -8.62 -26.64
N GLN A 130 30.17 -7.62 -26.15
CA GLN A 130 30.70 -6.63 -25.21
C GLN A 130 29.76 -6.30 -24.04
N THR A 131 28.45 -6.20 -24.30
CA THR A 131 27.47 -5.78 -23.30
C THR A 131 27.18 -6.91 -22.33
N LYS A 132 27.29 -6.61 -21.04
CA LYS A 132 26.92 -7.56 -19.98
C LYS A 132 25.41 -7.57 -19.74
N ALA A 133 24.90 -8.68 -19.20
CA ALA A 133 23.50 -8.78 -18.79
C ALA A 133 23.08 -7.63 -17.85
N SER A 134 23.92 -7.26 -16.87
CA SER A 134 23.67 -6.13 -15.95
C SER A 134 23.54 -4.76 -16.60
N GLN A 135 23.90 -4.63 -17.88
CA GLN A 135 23.82 -3.38 -18.66
C GLN A 135 22.61 -3.36 -19.60
N ALA A 136 21.71 -4.35 -19.49
CA ALA A 136 20.46 -4.40 -20.25
C ALA A 136 19.66 -3.10 -20.09
N GLN A 137 19.07 -2.66 -21.19
CA GLN A 137 18.30 -1.42 -21.26
C GLN A 137 16.80 -1.72 -21.27
N GLY A 138 15.98 -0.75 -20.86
CA GLY A 138 14.52 -0.86 -20.92
C GLY A 138 13.90 -1.70 -19.79
N LEU A 139 14.66 -1.97 -18.74
CA LEU A 139 14.12 -2.59 -17.53
C LEU A 139 13.28 -1.58 -16.74
N THR A 140 12.20 -2.07 -16.15
CA THR A 140 11.24 -1.31 -15.37
C THR A 140 10.72 -2.14 -14.20
N ALA A 141 10.38 -1.46 -13.11
CA ALA A 141 9.59 -2.03 -12.03
C ALA A 141 8.28 -1.26 -11.90
N GLU A 142 7.19 -1.96 -11.64
CA GLU A 142 5.84 -1.42 -11.52
C GLU A 142 5.34 -1.58 -10.09
N VAL A 143 4.76 -0.52 -9.52
CA VAL A 143 4.11 -0.53 -8.20
C VAL A 143 2.62 -0.32 -8.41
N LYS A 144 1.80 -1.22 -7.88
CA LYS A 144 0.34 -1.07 -7.88
C LYS A 144 -0.08 -0.10 -6.76
N LEU A 145 -1.00 0.82 -7.02
CA LEU A 145 -1.51 1.80 -6.05
C LEU A 145 -3.03 1.84 -6.14
N GLY A 146 -3.69 0.88 -5.48
CA GLY A 146 -5.12 0.66 -5.64
C GLY A 146 -5.43 0.11 -7.04
N ASP A 147 -6.16 0.86 -7.84
CA ASP A 147 -6.51 0.50 -9.23
C ASP A 147 -5.48 1.02 -10.25
N ASP A 148 -4.56 1.89 -9.83
CA ASP A 148 -3.53 2.47 -10.67
C ASP A 148 -2.21 1.67 -10.59
N THR A 149 -1.34 1.85 -11.58
CA THR A 149 0.03 1.32 -11.59
C THR A 149 1.01 2.42 -11.94
N THR A 150 2.11 2.52 -11.22
CA THR A 150 3.21 3.44 -11.50
C THR A 150 4.45 2.66 -11.92
N SER A 151 5.00 2.97 -13.08
CA SER A 151 6.23 2.36 -13.61
C SER A 151 7.46 3.23 -13.33
N ILE A 152 8.53 2.60 -12.89
CA ILE A 152 9.85 3.20 -12.62
C ILE A 152 10.85 2.58 -13.57
N LYS A 153 11.66 3.40 -14.23
CA LYS A 153 12.79 2.92 -15.03
C LYS A 153 13.92 2.45 -14.11
N LEU A 154 14.47 1.28 -14.43
CA LEU A 154 15.63 0.73 -13.75
C LEU A 154 16.88 0.99 -14.58
N ASP A 155 17.98 1.31 -13.90
CA ASP A 155 19.31 1.36 -14.50
C ASP A 155 20.21 0.25 -13.97
N ALA A 156 21.46 0.19 -14.45
CA ALA A 156 22.42 -0.83 -14.06
C ALA A 156 22.73 -0.87 -12.55
N SER A 157 22.54 0.23 -11.81
CA SER A 157 22.74 0.28 -10.35
C SER A 157 21.50 -0.18 -9.57
N ASP A 158 20.34 -0.22 -10.23
CA ASP A 158 19.07 -0.66 -9.64
C ASP A 158 18.90 -2.17 -9.62
N ILE A 159 19.76 -2.91 -10.31
CA ILE A 159 19.68 -4.36 -10.42
C ILE A 159 20.98 -5.03 -9.96
N VAL A 160 20.85 -6.28 -9.53
CA VAL A 160 21.95 -7.16 -9.18
C VAL A 160 21.80 -8.45 -9.95
N VAL A 161 22.75 -8.72 -10.85
CA VAL A 161 22.86 -9.97 -11.62
C VAL A 161 23.96 -10.82 -10.98
N ALA A 162 23.62 -12.00 -10.46
CA ALA A 162 24.58 -12.82 -9.71
C ALA A 162 25.67 -13.43 -10.60
N ASP A 163 25.28 -14.00 -11.73
CA ASP A 163 26.18 -14.63 -12.70
C ASP A 163 26.40 -13.73 -13.92
N ASP A 164 26.73 -12.46 -13.69
CA ASP A 164 26.79 -11.45 -14.74
C ASP A 164 27.84 -11.77 -15.83
N GLY A 165 27.48 -11.58 -17.10
CA GLY A 165 28.33 -11.96 -18.23
C GLY A 165 27.82 -11.44 -19.56
N VAL A 166 28.62 -11.65 -20.60
CA VAL A 166 28.35 -11.18 -21.98
C VAL A 166 27.80 -12.29 -22.88
N ASN A 167 27.86 -13.55 -22.46
CA ASN A 167 27.56 -14.69 -23.33
C ASN A 167 26.04 -14.86 -23.54
N VAL A 168 25.66 -15.52 -24.63
CA VAL A 168 24.27 -15.94 -24.86
C VAL A 168 23.78 -16.77 -23.67
N GLY A 169 22.57 -16.47 -23.19
CA GLY A 169 21.97 -17.16 -22.06
C GLY A 169 20.87 -16.36 -21.37
N SER A 170 20.36 -16.92 -20.26
CA SER A 170 19.39 -16.27 -19.39
C SER A 170 20.03 -15.98 -18.04
N TYR A 171 19.87 -14.75 -17.58
CA TYR A 171 20.48 -14.21 -16.38
C TYR A 171 19.38 -13.73 -15.44
N HIS A 172 19.35 -14.27 -14.22
CA HIS A 172 18.44 -13.78 -13.20
C HIS A 172 18.99 -12.49 -12.59
N TYR A 173 18.10 -11.51 -12.44
CA TYR A 173 18.38 -10.30 -11.70
C TYR A 173 17.39 -10.11 -10.56
N ARG A 174 17.85 -9.46 -9.51
CA ARG A 174 17.04 -8.94 -8.41
C ARG A 174 17.22 -7.44 -8.30
N LEU A 175 16.30 -6.75 -7.65
CA LEU A 175 16.46 -5.33 -7.38
C LEU A 175 17.53 -5.08 -6.30
N SER A 176 18.26 -3.98 -6.45
CA SER A 176 19.17 -3.48 -5.42
C SER A 176 18.38 -2.88 -4.26
N THR A 177 19.05 -2.65 -3.12
CA THR A 177 18.44 -1.97 -1.97
C THR A 177 17.97 -0.56 -2.31
N ASP A 178 18.70 0.14 -3.19
CA ASP A 178 18.34 1.49 -3.64
C ASP A 178 17.08 1.46 -4.52
N ALA A 179 16.96 0.49 -5.43
CA ALA A 179 15.75 0.29 -6.23
C ALA A 179 14.53 -0.08 -5.37
N ILE A 180 14.71 -0.95 -4.38
CA ILE A 180 13.66 -1.27 -3.40
C ILE A 180 13.21 0.00 -2.64
N THR A 181 14.16 0.87 -2.28
CA THR A 181 13.86 2.16 -1.64
C THR A 181 13.06 3.08 -2.57
N LYS A 182 13.41 3.13 -3.87
CA LYS A 182 12.63 3.87 -4.89
C LYS A 182 11.19 3.36 -4.97
N LEU A 183 10.97 2.04 -4.98
CA LEU A 183 9.62 1.46 -4.98
C LEU A 183 8.82 1.85 -3.73
N GLN A 184 9.44 1.81 -2.56
CA GLN A 184 8.81 2.23 -1.30
C GLN A 184 8.46 3.73 -1.29
N GLN A 185 9.31 4.57 -1.87
CA GLN A 185 9.02 6.00 -2.02
C GLN A 185 7.83 6.26 -2.95
N VAL A 186 7.72 5.50 -4.05
CA VAL A 186 6.56 5.57 -4.96
C VAL A 186 5.29 5.08 -4.30
N ALA A 187 5.35 4.00 -3.51
CA ALA A 187 4.21 3.52 -2.72
C ALA A 187 3.74 4.57 -1.71
N GLY A 188 4.68 5.31 -1.12
CA GLY A 188 4.39 6.34 -0.11
C GLY A 188 3.79 5.74 1.18
N PRO A 189 3.36 6.60 2.11
CA PRO A 189 2.90 6.14 3.43
C PRO A 189 1.54 5.43 3.40
N ASN A 190 0.76 5.58 2.33
CA ASN A 190 -0.58 5.01 2.22
C ASN A 190 -0.58 3.53 1.80
N TYR A 191 0.52 3.05 1.23
CA TYR A 191 0.66 1.69 0.75
C TYR A 191 1.88 1.02 1.36
N GLN A 192 1.75 -0.27 1.66
CA GLN A 192 2.82 -1.08 2.23
C GLN A 192 3.20 -2.19 1.24
N LEU A 193 4.40 -2.09 0.69
CA LEU A 193 5.07 -3.22 0.04
C LEU A 193 5.64 -4.15 1.12
N LYS A 194 5.33 -5.44 1.06
CA LYS A 194 5.85 -6.40 2.06
C LYS A 194 7.31 -6.73 1.77
N ALA A 195 8.10 -6.86 2.83
CA ALA A 195 9.52 -7.18 2.72
C ALA A 195 9.75 -8.53 2.01
N ASP A 196 8.93 -9.55 2.32
CA ASP A 196 9.04 -10.87 1.71
C ASP A 196 8.73 -10.83 0.20
N ASP A 197 7.71 -10.06 -0.21
CA ASP A 197 7.36 -9.88 -1.63
C ASP A 197 8.49 -9.17 -2.39
N LEU A 198 9.09 -8.13 -1.78
CA LEU A 198 10.24 -7.41 -2.37
C LEU A 198 11.49 -8.28 -2.45
N ALA A 199 11.72 -9.15 -1.45
CA ALA A 199 12.87 -10.06 -1.45
C ALA A 199 12.73 -11.18 -2.50
N ALA A 200 11.49 -11.56 -2.84
CA ALA A 200 11.19 -12.54 -3.86
C ALA A 200 11.11 -11.95 -5.28
N LEU A 201 11.17 -10.62 -5.43
CA LEU A 201 11.06 -9.95 -6.72
C LEU A 201 12.29 -10.20 -7.60
N MET A 202 12.09 -10.93 -8.69
CA MET A 202 13.13 -11.35 -9.62
C MET A 202 12.65 -11.15 -11.06
N GLY A 203 13.58 -10.82 -11.95
CA GLY A 203 13.36 -10.82 -13.39
C GLY A 203 14.45 -11.58 -14.14
N ILE A 204 14.26 -11.73 -15.45
CA ILE A 204 15.17 -12.42 -16.35
C ILE A 204 15.67 -11.46 -17.43
N ILE A 205 16.97 -11.51 -17.70
CA ILE A 205 17.59 -10.87 -18.86
C ILE A 205 18.08 -11.96 -19.80
N THR A 206 17.62 -11.94 -21.05
CA THR A 206 18.07 -12.89 -22.07
C THR A 206 19.01 -12.24 -23.07
N ILE A 207 20.22 -12.78 -23.21
CA ILE A 207 21.13 -12.44 -24.30
C ILE A 207 20.89 -13.45 -25.43
N THR A 208 20.35 -13.00 -26.56
CA THR A 208 20.06 -13.87 -27.71
C THR A 208 21.27 -14.00 -28.64
N PRO A 209 21.41 -15.11 -29.40
CA PRO A 209 22.47 -15.23 -30.40
C PRO A 209 22.43 -14.12 -31.45
N ALA A 210 23.60 -13.69 -31.91
CA ALA A 210 23.72 -12.87 -33.10
C ALA A 210 23.38 -13.69 -34.36
N GLU A 211 22.86 -13.02 -35.39
CA GLU A 211 22.59 -13.65 -36.69
C GLU A 211 23.90 -13.85 -37.47
N GLY A 212 24.25 -15.09 -37.74
CA GLY A 212 25.33 -15.43 -38.66
C GLY A 212 24.81 -15.63 -40.09
N THR A 213 25.56 -15.18 -41.09
CA THR A 213 25.25 -15.47 -42.51
C THR A 213 26.39 -16.25 -43.15
N ALA A 214 26.10 -17.05 -44.17
CA ALA A 214 27.11 -17.81 -44.89
C ALA A 214 26.91 -17.67 -46.40
N THR A 215 28.02 -17.59 -47.14
CA THR A 215 28.03 -17.57 -48.60
C THR A 215 28.96 -18.66 -49.11
N VAL A 216 28.58 -19.30 -50.21
CA VAL A 216 29.44 -20.25 -50.96
C VAL A 216 29.73 -19.63 -52.31
N ASN A 217 30.98 -19.66 -52.77
CA ASN A 217 31.31 -19.16 -54.10
C ASN A 217 30.82 -20.11 -55.19
N ASP A 218 30.55 -19.56 -56.36
CA ASP A 218 30.37 -20.35 -57.58
C ASP A 218 31.73 -20.93 -58.03
N THR A 219 31.70 -22.13 -58.61
CA THR A 219 32.86 -22.71 -59.30
C THR A 219 32.47 -23.18 -60.69
N THR A 220 33.45 -23.21 -61.59
CA THR A 220 33.28 -23.71 -62.96
C THR A 220 34.47 -24.59 -63.31
N PHE A 221 34.23 -25.67 -64.05
CA PHE A 221 35.28 -26.49 -64.63
C PHE A 221 34.98 -26.78 -66.10
N VAL A 222 36.03 -27.06 -66.86
CA VAL A 222 35.90 -27.42 -68.28
C VAL A 222 35.46 -28.89 -68.39
N TYR A 223 34.45 -29.17 -69.20
CA TYR A 223 33.93 -30.54 -69.41
C TYR A 223 35.01 -31.47 -69.99
N ASP A 224 35.28 -32.59 -69.31
CA ASP A 224 36.31 -33.58 -69.68
C ASP A 224 35.74 -34.99 -69.95
N GLY A 225 34.42 -35.14 -69.89
CA GLY A 225 33.71 -36.41 -70.08
C GLY A 225 33.81 -37.40 -68.92
N ARG A 226 34.45 -37.03 -67.80
CA ARG A 226 34.68 -37.94 -66.66
C ARG A 226 34.27 -37.33 -65.32
N THR A 227 34.52 -36.05 -65.08
CA THR A 227 34.22 -35.37 -63.81
C THR A 227 32.73 -35.06 -63.67
N LYS A 228 32.14 -35.47 -62.55
CA LYS A 228 30.75 -35.13 -62.20
C LYS A 228 30.68 -33.75 -61.54
N ALA A 229 29.52 -33.10 -61.61
CA ALA A 229 29.30 -31.82 -60.92
C ALA A 229 29.53 -31.90 -59.40
N SER A 230 29.22 -33.05 -58.78
CA SER A 230 29.50 -33.31 -57.35
C SER A 230 30.98 -33.49 -57.02
N GLU A 231 31.83 -33.66 -58.04
CA GLU A 231 33.29 -33.82 -57.93
C GLU A 231 34.01 -32.50 -58.28
N ALA A 232 33.26 -31.43 -58.56
CA ALA A 232 33.82 -30.12 -58.85
C ALA A 232 34.60 -29.57 -57.64
N SER A 233 35.84 -29.15 -57.87
CA SER A 233 36.70 -28.53 -56.88
C SER A 233 36.61 -27.00 -56.91
N GLY A 234 37.10 -26.33 -55.86
CA GLY A 234 37.14 -24.87 -55.77
C GLY A 234 35.90 -24.21 -55.15
N LEU A 235 34.95 -24.98 -54.62
CA LEU A 235 33.93 -24.46 -53.72
C LEU A 235 34.56 -24.16 -52.35
N ASN A 236 34.29 -22.97 -51.85
CA ASN A 236 34.73 -22.47 -50.55
C ASN A 236 33.56 -21.74 -49.88
N GLY A 237 33.31 -22.09 -48.63
CA GLY A 237 32.32 -21.42 -47.80
C GLY A 237 33.00 -20.34 -46.97
N VAL A 238 32.36 -19.17 -46.87
CA VAL A 238 32.74 -18.12 -45.91
C VAL A 238 31.56 -17.92 -44.96
N VAL A 239 31.84 -17.95 -43.66
CA VAL A 239 30.88 -17.66 -42.59
C VAL A 239 31.17 -16.28 -42.03
N TYR A 240 30.13 -15.46 -41.90
CA TYR A 240 30.15 -14.14 -41.27
C TYR A 240 29.39 -14.25 -39.94
N LEU A 241 30.07 -13.91 -38.85
CA LEU A 241 29.55 -13.90 -37.47
C LEU A 241 29.48 -12.46 -36.95
#